data_AF-A0A7W0SLF3-F1
#
_entry.id   AF-A0A7W0SLF3-F1
#
_cell.length_a   1.000
_cell.length_b   1.000
_cell.length_c   1.000
_cell.angle_alpha   90.00
_cell.angle_beta   90.00
_cell.angle_gamma   90.00
#
_symmetry.space_group_name_H-M   'P 1'
#
loop_
_entity.id
_entity.type
_entity.pdbx_description
1 polymer ?
#
loop_
_entity_poly.entity_id
_entity_poly.type
_entity_poly.pdbx_seq_one_letter_code
_entity_poly.pdbx_strand_id
1 'polypeptide(L)'
;LSAPVKTRAIAPTGTIGIVAETTTGIEPIFCVAYKRRYLKGSVVNYQYVIDPTAQRLIESGVNPDSIEDAYTLANNVEARVAFQAWVQTFVDHSISSTINLPEWGSALNNDGTVREFGEMLIKYLPGLRGVTCYPDGARGGQPLTPVRYNTAIKHVGQIFIEQADVCDITKGGSCGV
;
A
#
# COMPACT_ATOMS: atom_id res chain seq x y z
N LEU A 1 27.80 32.68 -1.42
CA LEU A 1 27.52 31.23 -1.44
C LEU A 1 26.04 31.07 -1.74
N SER A 2 25.68 30.35 -2.81
CA SER A 2 24.29 30.01 -3.11
C SER A 2 23.84 28.88 -2.18
N ALA A 3 22.68 29.02 -1.55
CA ALA A 3 22.10 28.01 -0.66
C ALA A 3 20.78 27.48 -1.25
N PRO A 4 20.42 26.20 -1.02
CA PRO A 4 19.15 25.65 -1.48
C PRO A 4 17.97 26.39 -0.84
N VAL A 5 16.98 26.78 -1.65
CA VAL A 5 15.74 27.42 -1.17
C VAL A 5 14.88 26.46 -0.35
N LYS A 6 14.99 25.16 -0.64
CA LYS A 6 14.27 24.05 -0.01
C LYS A 6 15.14 22.81 0.00
N THR A 7 14.94 21.93 0.98
CA THR A 7 15.89 20.85 1.30
C THR A 7 15.25 19.51 1.66
N ARG A 8 13.94 19.46 1.94
CA ARG A 8 13.26 18.28 2.50
C ARG A 8 12.07 17.89 1.63
N ALA A 9 12.16 16.69 1.05
CA ALA A 9 11.09 16.02 0.34
C ALA A 9 10.96 14.58 0.85
N ILE A 10 9.78 13.98 0.69
CA ILE A 10 9.58 12.55 0.93
C ILE A 10 9.21 11.91 -0.41
N ALA A 11 10.14 11.14 -0.95
CA ALA A 11 9.99 10.43 -2.22
C ALA A 11 9.41 9.02 -2.00
N PRO A 12 8.84 8.39 -3.03
CA PRO A 12 8.54 6.97 -2.97
C PRO A 12 9.86 6.19 -2.97
N THR A 13 10.05 5.31 -1.99
CA THR A 13 11.31 4.59 -1.77
C THR A 13 11.18 3.09 -2.00
N GLY A 14 10.36 2.67 -2.97
CA GLY A 14 10.05 1.26 -3.21
C GLY A 14 11.28 0.34 -3.28
N THR A 15 12.21 0.59 -4.21
CA THR A 15 13.39 -0.27 -4.39
C THR A 15 14.35 -0.21 -3.19
N ILE A 16 14.66 0.98 -2.71
CA ILE A 16 15.62 1.14 -1.61
C ILE A 16 15.04 0.69 -0.25
N GLY A 17 13.73 0.77 -0.07
CA GLY A 17 13.01 0.27 1.09
C GLY A 17 13.02 -1.26 1.13
N ILE A 18 12.93 -1.94 -0.03
CA ILE A 18 13.14 -3.39 -0.11
C ILE A 18 14.57 -3.75 0.29
N VAL A 19 15.58 -3.03 -0.20
CA VAL A 19 17.00 -3.29 0.14
C VAL A 19 17.27 -3.08 1.63
N ALA A 20 16.68 -2.04 2.22
CA ALA A 20 16.77 -1.75 3.65
C ALA A 20 15.77 -2.56 4.51
N GLU A 21 14.96 -3.41 3.87
CA GLU A 21 13.88 -4.18 4.48
C GLU A 21 12.96 -3.37 5.40
N THR A 22 12.67 -2.10 5.07
CA THR A 22 11.88 -1.18 5.91
C THR A 22 10.65 -0.64 5.16
N THR A 23 9.75 0.02 5.89
CA THR A 23 8.67 0.80 5.28
C THR A 23 9.20 1.86 4.33
N THR A 24 8.39 2.17 3.30
CA THR A 24 8.82 3.08 2.24
C THR A 24 8.38 4.51 2.52
N GLY A 25 9.30 5.35 3.00
CA GLY A 25 9.02 6.77 3.23
C GLY A 25 8.12 6.94 4.46
N ILE A 26 6.88 7.36 4.25
CA ILE A 26 5.86 7.47 5.31
C ILE A 26 4.66 6.55 5.08
N GLU A 27 4.80 5.62 4.14
CA GLU A 27 3.78 4.62 3.87
C GLU A 27 3.80 3.56 4.98
N PRO A 28 2.62 3.04 5.38
CA PRO A 28 2.57 1.80 6.14
C PRO A 28 3.15 0.65 5.30
N ILE A 29 3.42 -0.48 5.93
CA ILE A 29 3.61 -1.72 5.18
C ILE A 29 2.36 -2.00 4.34
N PHE A 30 2.53 -2.60 3.17
CA PHE A 30 1.40 -2.89 2.28
C PHE A 30 0.41 -3.85 2.95
N CYS A 31 0.91 -5.02 3.37
CA CYS A 31 0.21 -6.00 4.21
C CYS A 31 1.22 -6.71 5.09
N VAL A 32 0.79 -7.20 6.26
CA VAL A 32 1.60 -8.11 7.10
C VAL A 32 2.03 -9.36 6.32
N ALA A 33 1.12 -9.92 5.52
CA ALA A 33 1.40 -11.04 4.63
C ALA A 33 0.63 -10.91 3.31
N TYR A 34 1.27 -11.31 2.22
CA TYR A 34 0.71 -11.18 0.87
C TYR A 34 1.15 -12.32 -0.06
N LYS A 35 0.30 -12.66 -1.04
CA LYS A 35 0.65 -13.45 -2.22
C LYS A 35 1.31 -12.50 -3.22
N ARG A 36 2.56 -12.78 -3.59
CA ARG A 36 3.30 -12.04 -4.62
C ARG A 36 3.32 -12.82 -5.91
N ARG A 37 2.74 -12.27 -6.97
CA ARG A 37 2.75 -12.79 -8.35
C ARG A 37 3.90 -12.15 -9.13
N TYR A 38 4.60 -12.93 -9.92
CA TYR A 38 5.67 -12.46 -10.80
C TYR A 38 5.83 -13.36 -12.03
N LEU A 39 6.26 -12.77 -13.14
CA LEU A 39 6.56 -13.49 -14.37
C LEU A 39 7.98 -14.03 -14.32
N LYS A 40 8.15 -15.32 -14.67
CA LYS A 40 9.45 -15.95 -14.89
C LYS A 40 9.44 -16.60 -16.27
N GLY A 41 9.99 -15.90 -17.26
CA GLY A 41 9.77 -16.23 -18.67
C GLY A 41 8.30 -15.99 -19.03
N SER A 42 7.64 -16.98 -19.64
CA SER A 42 6.22 -16.92 -20.02
C SER A 42 5.26 -17.48 -18.96
N VAL A 43 5.77 -17.84 -17.77
CA VAL A 43 4.98 -18.50 -16.72
C VAL A 43 4.79 -17.56 -15.54
N VAL A 44 3.53 -17.37 -15.14
CA VAL A 44 3.18 -16.65 -13.92
C VAL A 44 3.43 -17.56 -12.72
N ASN A 45 4.32 -17.11 -11.84
CA ASN A 45 4.62 -17.77 -10.58
C ASN A 45 4.07 -16.92 -9.44
N TYR A 46 3.81 -17.55 -8.30
CA TYR A 46 3.52 -16.83 -7.09
C TYR A 46 4.14 -17.48 -5.85
N GLN A 47 4.33 -16.67 -4.82
CA GLN A 47 4.82 -17.11 -3.52
C GLN A 47 4.10 -16.34 -2.41
N TYR A 48 4.01 -16.96 -1.23
CA TYR A 48 3.54 -16.28 -0.04
C TYR A 48 4.72 -15.60 0.66
N VAL A 49 4.54 -14.33 1.01
CA VAL A 49 5.56 -13.49 1.62
C VAL A 49 4.99 -12.89 2.89
N ILE A 50 5.78 -12.92 3.95
CA ILE A 50 5.57 -12.11 5.16
C ILE A 50 6.45 -10.87 4.98
N ASP A 51 5.90 -9.68 5.22
CA ASP A 51 6.68 -8.46 5.11
C ASP A 51 7.86 -8.49 6.10
N PRO A 52 9.11 -8.21 5.69
CA PRO A 52 10.27 -8.27 6.58
C PRO A 52 10.14 -7.36 7.81
N THR A 53 9.51 -6.19 7.69
CA THR A 53 9.28 -5.29 8.82
C THR A 53 8.27 -5.90 9.78
N ALA A 54 7.16 -6.44 9.25
CA ALA A 54 6.17 -7.13 10.06
C ALA A 54 6.75 -8.36 10.75
N GLN A 55 7.58 -9.14 10.05
CA GLN A 55 8.25 -10.31 10.61
C GLN A 55 9.10 -9.93 11.83
N ARG A 56 9.90 -8.86 11.75
CA ARG A 56 10.70 -8.40 12.90
C ARG A 56 9.84 -7.93 14.09
N LEU A 57 8.71 -7.28 13.83
CA LEU A 57 7.76 -6.92 14.89
C LEU A 57 7.19 -8.17 15.57
N ILE A 58 6.82 -9.17 14.78
CA ILE A 58 6.25 -10.43 15.28
C ILE A 58 7.29 -11.20 16.11
N GLU A 59 8.54 -11.27 15.63
CA GLU A 59 9.66 -11.86 16.37
C GLU A 59 9.95 -11.13 17.69
N SER A 60 9.65 -9.83 17.76
CA SER A 60 9.72 -9.05 19.01
C SER A 60 8.53 -9.25 19.95
N GLY A 61 7.54 -10.06 19.57
CA GLY A 61 6.37 -10.39 20.39
C GLY A 61 5.10 -9.60 20.05
N VAL A 62 5.09 -8.80 18.98
CA VAL A 62 3.89 -8.10 18.53
C VAL A 62 2.91 -9.09 17.87
N ASN A 63 1.63 -9.02 18.23
CA ASN A 63 0.61 -9.85 17.61
C ASN A 63 0.47 -9.46 16.12
N PRO A 64 0.60 -10.39 15.15
CA PRO A 64 0.44 -10.11 13.73
C PRO A 64 -0.85 -9.36 13.39
N ASP A 65 -1.96 -9.71 14.04
CA ASP A 65 -3.29 -9.11 13.78
C ASP A 65 -3.43 -7.68 14.35
N SER A 66 -2.47 -7.22 15.16
CA SER A 66 -2.44 -5.86 15.71
C SER A 66 -1.57 -4.89 14.91
N ILE A 67 -0.86 -5.38 13.89
CA ILE A 67 -0.01 -4.54 13.04
C ILE A 67 -0.89 -3.83 12.00
N GLU A 68 -0.92 -2.50 12.06
CA GLU A 68 -1.64 -1.70 11.08
C GLU A 68 -0.90 -1.67 9.73
N ASP A 69 -1.62 -2.03 8.67
CA ASP A 69 -1.15 -2.01 7.29
C ASP A 69 -2.03 -1.10 6.40
N ALA A 70 -1.70 -1.02 5.11
CA ALA A 70 -2.44 -0.18 4.17
C ALA A 70 -3.93 -0.55 4.06
N TYR A 71 -4.28 -1.83 4.23
CA TYR A 71 -5.67 -2.32 4.16
C TYR A 71 -6.45 -2.01 5.43
N THR A 72 -5.82 -2.17 6.59
CA THR A 72 -6.42 -1.82 7.88
C THR A 72 -6.68 -0.32 7.95
N LEU A 73 -5.69 0.49 7.53
CA LEU A 73 -5.79 1.95 7.48
C LEU A 73 -6.74 2.46 6.39
N ALA A 74 -7.03 1.67 5.36
CA ALA A 74 -8.07 2.02 4.39
C ALA A 74 -9.48 2.10 5.03
N ASN A 75 -9.70 1.43 6.17
CA ASN A 75 -10.95 1.58 6.93
C ASN A 75 -11.00 2.87 7.77
N ASN A 76 -9.87 3.55 7.95
CA ASN A 76 -9.74 4.83 8.66
C ASN A 76 -8.89 5.80 7.85
N VAL A 77 -9.45 6.23 6.72
CA VAL A 77 -8.76 7.08 5.75
C VAL A 77 -8.30 8.42 6.34
N GLU A 78 -9.08 9.00 7.26
CA GLU A 78 -8.72 10.27 7.90
C GLU A 78 -7.41 10.15 8.68
N ALA A 79 -7.13 9.03 9.34
CA ALA A 79 -5.87 8.84 10.05
C ALA A 79 -4.65 8.94 9.12
N ARG A 80 -4.75 8.41 7.89
CA ARG A 80 -3.69 8.52 6.88
C ARG A 80 -3.51 9.96 6.39
N VAL A 81 -4.60 10.66 6.09
CA VAL A 81 -4.57 12.06 5.64
C VAL A 81 -4.03 12.97 6.74
N ALA A 82 -4.47 12.78 7.97
CA ALA A 82 -4.00 13.52 9.14
C ALA A 82 -2.50 13.30 9.37
N PHE A 83 -2.01 12.07 9.25
CA PHE A 83 -0.59 11.76 9.35
C PHE A 83 0.22 12.44 8.24
N GLN A 84 -0.23 12.38 6.98
CA GLN A 84 0.45 13.07 5.88
C GLN A 84 0.47 14.60 6.11
N ALA A 85 -0.63 15.19 6.58
CA ALA A 85 -0.72 16.62 6.87
C ALA A 85 0.22 17.03 8.01
N TRP A 86 0.29 16.22 9.06
CA TRP A 86 1.22 16.42 10.17
C TRP A 86 2.68 16.39 9.70
N VAL A 87 3.08 15.37 8.92
CA VAL A 87 4.44 15.27 8.38
C VAL A 87 4.76 16.43 7.44
N GLN A 88 3.79 16.91 6.65
CA GLN A 88 3.98 18.02 5.72
C GLN A 88 4.44 19.32 6.41
N THR A 89 4.16 19.50 7.71
CA THR A 89 4.66 20.64 8.51
C THR A 89 6.19 20.67 8.65
N PHE A 90 6.86 19.53 8.49
CA PHE A 90 8.31 19.39 8.58
C PHE A 90 9.01 19.29 7.20
N VAL A 91 8.24 19.29 6.12
CA VAL A 91 8.70 19.07 4.74
C VAL A 91 8.47 20.34 3.93
N ASP A 92 9.49 20.87 3.24
CA ASP A 92 9.41 22.14 2.50
C ASP A 92 9.07 21.94 1.00
N HIS A 93 9.39 20.77 0.44
CA HIS A 93 8.85 20.24 -0.81
C HIS A 93 7.55 19.43 -0.57
N SER A 94 7.20 18.50 -1.44
CA SER A 94 6.00 17.68 -1.28
C SER A 94 6.31 16.29 -0.71
N ILE A 95 5.26 15.59 -0.34
CA ILE A 95 5.31 14.20 0.10
C ILE A 95 4.63 13.33 -0.96
N SER A 96 5.31 12.28 -1.40
CA SER A 96 4.72 11.19 -2.15
C SER A 96 4.18 10.17 -1.15
N SER A 97 2.86 10.15 -0.98
CA SER A 97 2.17 9.14 -0.19
C SER A 97 0.81 8.82 -0.82
N THR A 98 0.41 7.57 -0.70
CA THR A 98 -0.83 7.02 -1.22
C THR A 98 -1.81 6.83 -0.07
N ILE A 99 -3.02 7.34 -0.26
CA ILE A 99 -4.16 7.10 0.60
C ILE A 99 -4.95 5.94 0.01
N ASN A 100 -4.73 4.74 0.53
CA ASN A 100 -5.48 3.55 0.13
C ASN A 100 -6.95 3.70 0.55
N LEU A 101 -7.86 3.39 -0.37
CA LEU A 101 -9.29 3.36 -0.12
C LEU A 101 -9.80 1.92 -0.29
N PRO A 102 -10.87 1.54 0.42
CA PRO A 102 -11.56 0.28 0.17
C PRO A 102 -12.04 0.17 -1.28
N GLU A 103 -12.39 -1.03 -1.72
CA GLU A 103 -12.93 -1.26 -3.07
C GLU A 103 -14.16 -0.37 -3.33
N TRP A 104 -14.26 0.18 -4.55
CA TRP A 104 -15.42 0.96 -4.95
C TRP A 104 -16.70 0.11 -4.96
N GLY A 105 -17.78 0.61 -4.37
CA GLY A 105 -19.02 -0.13 -4.14
C GLY A 105 -19.07 -0.84 -2.79
N SER A 106 -17.99 -0.82 -2.00
CA SER A 106 -18.00 -1.33 -0.63
C SER A 106 -18.75 -0.39 0.33
N ALA A 107 -19.06 -0.87 1.53
CA ALA A 107 -19.76 -0.08 2.56
C ALA A 107 -19.04 1.23 2.93
N LEU A 108 -17.70 1.27 2.79
CA LEU A 108 -16.86 2.40 3.16
C LEU A 108 -16.37 3.23 1.96
N ASN A 109 -16.67 2.82 0.72
CA ASN A 109 -16.30 3.56 -0.48
C ASN A 109 -17.36 3.39 -1.58
N ASN A 110 -18.33 4.29 -1.63
CA ASN A 110 -19.44 4.28 -2.59
C ASN A 110 -19.98 5.71 -2.82
N ASP A 111 -20.99 5.86 -3.67
CA ASP A 111 -21.61 7.17 -3.96
C ASP A 111 -22.04 7.95 -2.71
N GLY A 112 -22.50 7.25 -1.66
CA GLY A 112 -22.93 7.87 -0.40
C GLY A 112 -21.78 8.43 0.44
N THR A 113 -20.56 7.90 0.31
CA THR A 113 -19.40 8.32 1.12
C THR A 113 -18.58 9.43 0.49
N VAL A 114 -18.82 9.77 -0.79
CA VAL A 114 -18.06 10.78 -1.54
C VAL A 114 -18.07 12.15 -0.86
N ARG A 115 -19.24 12.57 -0.35
CA ARG A 115 -19.38 13.88 0.29
C ARG A 115 -18.61 13.95 1.60
N GLU A 116 -18.77 12.96 2.46
CA GLU A 116 -18.06 12.88 3.74
C GLU A 116 -16.54 12.85 3.53
N PHE A 117 -16.08 12.09 2.53
CA PHE A 117 -14.67 12.06 2.14
C PHE A 117 -14.16 13.44 1.69
N GLY A 118 -14.94 14.17 0.87
CA GLY A 118 -14.61 15.52 0.43
C GLY A 118 -14.55 16.54 1.59
N GLU A 119 -15.52 16.49 2.50
CA GLU A 119 -15.56 17.35 3.69
C GLU A 119 -14.37 17.07 4.62
N MET A 120 -14.00 15.80 4.80
CA MET A 120 -12.78 15.41 5.51
C MET A 120 -11.52 15.99 4.84
N LEU A 121 -11.38 15.87 3.52
CA LEU A 121 -10.21 16.40 2.82
C LEU A 121 -10.08 17.92 2.99
N ILE A 122 -11.17 18.69 2.88
CA ILE A 122 -11.16 20.16 3.00
C ILE A 122 -10.49 20.63 4.30
N LYS A 123 -10.67 19.91 5.41
CA LYS A 123 -10.02 20.20 6.70
C LYS A 123 -8.48 20.16 6.63
N TYR A 124 -7.91 19.29 5.80
CA TYR A 124 -6.45 19.06 5.71
C TYR A 124 -5.79 19.72 4.50
N LEU A 125 -6.54 19.98 3.42
CA LEU A 125 -6.02 20.56 2.18
C LEU A 125 -5.15 21.82 2.37
N PRO A 126 -5.47 22.79 3.27
CA PRO A 126 -4.60 23.95 3.50
C PRO A 126 -3.18 23.61 3.97
N GLY A 127 -2.99 22.44 4.60
CA GLY A 127 -1.70 21.95 5.07
C GLY A 127 -1.00 21.00 4.09
N LEU A 128 -1.64 20.64 2.97
CA LEU A 128 -1.14 19.64 2.03
C LEU A 128 -0.77 20.27 0.68
N ARG A 129 0.24 19.71 0.02
CA ARG A 129 0.65 20.12 -1.34
C ARG A 129 0.08 19.22 -2.44
N GLY A 130 -0.54 18.11 -2.07
CA GLY A 130 -1.14 17.14 -2.96
C GLY A 130 -1.69 15.95 -2.19
N VAL A 131 -2.67 15.26 -2.78
CA VAL A 131 -3.28 14.04 -2.26
C VAL A 131 -3.37 13.03 -3.40
N THR A 132 -2.98 11.79 -3.16
CA THR A 132 -3.12 10.68 -4.10
C THR A 132 -3.91 9.59 -3.43
N CYS A 133 -4.98 9.13 -4.07
CA CYS A 133 -5.81 8.04 -3.56
C CYS A 133 -5.73 6.83 -4.48
N TYR A 134 -5.80 5.64 -3.89
CA TYR A 134 -5.86 4.39 -4.63
C TYR A 134 -6.96 3.49 -4.06
N PRO A 135 -8.15 3.44 -4.69
CA PRO A 135 -9.17 2.45 -4.36
C PRO A 135 -8.70 1.05 -4.70
N ASP A 136 -8.89 0.13 -3.77
CA ASP A 136 -8.57 -1.28 -4.02
C ASP A 136 -9.41 -1.83 -5.19
N GLY A 137 -8.84 -2.76 -5.95
CA GLY A 137 -9.48 -3.32 -7.14
C GLY A 137 -9.61 -2.37 -8.34
N ALA A 138 -9.23 -1.08 -8.22
CA ALA A 138 -9.36 -0.11 -9.33
C ALA A 138 -8.51 -0.46 -10.57
N ARG A 139 -7.51 -1.34 -10.42
CA ARG A 139 -6.77 -1.95 -11.53
C ARG A 139 -6.75 -3.47 -11.37
N GLY A 140 -7.04 -4.19 -12.46
CA GLY A 140 -6.90 -5.64 -12.51
C GLY A 140 -5.43 -6.09 -12.49
N GLY A 141 -5.21 -7.36 -12.14
CA GLY A 141 -3.88 -7.98 -12.21
C GLY A 141 -2.87 -7.47 -11.20
N GLN A 142 -3.33 -7.03 -10.01
CA GLN A 142 -2.43 -6.56 -8.94
C GLN A 142 -1.36 -7.63 -8.62
N PRO A 143 -0.07 -7.26 -8.53
CA PRO A 143 1.02 -8.19 -8.28
C PRO A 143 1.06 -8.70 -6.84
N LEU A 144 0.47 -7.94 -5.91
CA LEU A 144 0.40 -8.28 -4.49
C LEU A 144 -1.07 -8.43 -4.10
N THR A 145 -1.40 -9.52 -3.39
CA THR A 145 -2.74 -9.75 -2.86
C THR A 145 -2.65 -10.03 -1.36
N PRO A 146 -3.43 -9.34 -0.51
CA PRO A 146 -3.42 -9.57 0.93
C PRO A 146 -3.80 -11.02 1.26
N VAL A 147 -3.12 -11.60 2.26
CA VAL A 147 -3.48 -12.91 2.81
C VAL A 147 -3.34 -12.89 4.32
N ARG A 148 -4.07 -13.77 5.02
CA ARG A 148 -3.90 -13.92 6.47
C ARG A 148 -2.51 -14.46 6.80
N TYR A 149 -1.91 -13.93 7.86
CA TYR A 149 -0.60 -14.37 8.36
C TYR A 149 -0.52 -15.89 8.57
N ASN A 150 -1.53 -16.46 9.24
CA ASN A 150 -1.62 -17.90 9.51
C ASN A 150 -1.68 -18.78 8.26
N THR A 151 -2.12 -18.23 7.12
CA THR A 151 -2.12 -18.92 5.83
C THR A 151 -0.75 -18.80 5.17
N ALA A 152 -0.17 -17.60 5.17
CA ALA A 152 1.12 -17.34 4.55
C ALA A 152 2.24 -18.15 5.21
N ILE A 153 2.33 -18.16 6.55
CA ILE A 153 3.41 -18.81 7.30
C ILE A 153 3.57 -20.30 6.96
N LYS A 154 2.47 -20.99 6.63
CA LYS A 154 2.46 -22.42 6.27
C LYS A 154 3.10 -22.70 4.90
N HIS A 155 3.20 -21.69 4.05
CA HIS A 155 3.62 -21.81 2.65
C HIS A 155 4.80 -20.89 2.31
N VAL A 156 5.44 -20.26 3.32
CA VAL A 156 6.65 -19.46 3.12
C VAL A 156 7.75 -20.35 2.54
N GLY A 157 8.46 -19.85 1.53
CA GLY A 157 9.51 -20.58 0.82
C GLY A 157 9.03 -21.52 -0.28
N GLN A 158 7.71 -21.69 -0.44
CA GLN A 158 7.13 -22.47 -1.55
C GLN A 158 6.84 -21.57 -2.76
N ILE A 159 7.20 -22.06 -3.95
CA ILE A 159 6.90 -21.41 -5.23
C ILE A 159 5.79 -22.19 -5.91
N PHE A 160 4.74 -21.49 -6.32
CA PHE A 160 3.61 -22.05 -7.03
C PHE A 160 3.56 -21.51 -8.45
N ILE A 161 3.05 -22.33 -9.37
CA ILE A 161 2.82 -21.95 -10.76
C ILE A 161 1.32 -21.73 -10.94
N GLU A 162 0.94 -20.59 -11.50
CA GLU A 162 -0.45 -20.28 -11.82
C GLU A 162 -0.79 -20.92 -13.18
N GLN A 163 -1.56 -22.01 -13.17
CA GLN A 163 -1.87 -22.79 -14.39
C GLN A 163 -2.97 -22.19 -15.27
N ALA A 164 -3.57 -21.06 -14.90
CA ALA A 164 -4.56 -20.36 -15.71
C ALA A 164 -4.39 -18.84 -15.53
N ASP A 165 -4.29 -18.11 -16.65
CA ASP A 165 -4.23 -16.67 -16.63
C ASP A 165 -5.62 -16.12 -16.22
N VAL A 166 -5.70 -15.53 -15.03
CA VAL A 166 -6.94 -14.89 -14.56
C VAL A 166 -7.41 -13.80 -15.54
N CYS A 167 -6.50 -13.25 -16.35
CA CYS A 167 -6.81 -12.30 -17.42
C CYS A 167 -7.60 -12.91 -18.59
N ASP A 168 -7.50 -14.22 -18.84
CA ASP A 168 -8.33 -14.89 -19.86
C ASP A 168 -9.77 -15.13 -19.37
N ILE A 169 -9.96 -15.20 -18.06
CA ILE A 169 -11.26 -15.48 -17.41
C ILE A 169 -11.98 -14.19 -17.03
N THR A 170 -11.24 -13.17 -16.62
CA THR A 170 -11.77 -11.84 -16.28
C THR A 170 -11.26 -10.84 -17.31
N LYS A 171 -12.19 -10.24 -18.08
CA LYS A 171 -11.91 -9.21 -19.10
C LYS A 171 -11.39 -7.88 -18.49
N GLY A 172 -10.42 -7.95 -17.58
CA GLY A 172 -9.75 -6.80 -16.96
C GLY A 172 -8.44 -6.49 -17.65
N GLY A 173 -8.10 -5.21 -17.77
CA GLY A 173 -6.90 -4.76 -18.45
C GLY A 173 -5.61 -5.34 -17.87
N SER A 174 -4.69 -5.74 -18.75
CA SER A 174 -3.37 -6.23 -18.39
C SER A 174 -2.47 -5.07 -17.94
N CYS A 175 -1.72 -5.29 -16.85
CA CYS A 175 -0.59 -4.43 -16.50
C CYS A 175 0.67 -4.99 -17.15
N GLY A 176 1.24 -4.25 -18.10
CA GLY A 176 2.52 -4.55 -18.74
C GLY A 176 2.37 -5.24 -20.09
N VAL A 177 2.53 -4.45 -21.16
CA VAL A 177 3.02 -4.93 -22.46
C VAL A 177 4.51 -4.66 -22.48
#